data_AF-A0A7C9CNH4-F1
#
_entry.id   AF-A0A7C9CNH4-F1
#
_cell.length_a   1.000
_cell.length_b   1.000
_cell.length_c   1.000
_cell.angle_alpha   90.00
_cell.angle_beta   90.00
_cell.angle_gamma   90.00
#
_symmetry.space_group_name_H-M   'P 1'
#
loop_
_entity.id
_entity.type
_entity.pdbx_description
1 polymer ?
#
loop_
_entity_poly.entity_id
_entity_poly.type
_entity_poly.pdbx_seq_one_letter_code
_entity_poly.pdbx_strand_id
1 'polypeptide(L)'
;MTLLNNLLSAWYGLPFVSPNNILVTTINGAGAVIETIYVLIFMVYAPKKEKLKIGGLLALILSVFAAVALVSYFALHGNMRKVFCGVAASVFSIIMYGSPLSIMRLVIKTKSVEYMPFFLSLFCFLCGTSWFIFGLLGRDPFVAVSIHYLIKHIILIILIVTSFTDLIILSAVKT
;
A
#
# COMPACT_ATOMS: atom_id res chain seq x y z
N MET A 1 -5.14 -7.61 -2.82
CA MET A 1 -4.12 -6.73 -3.42
C MET A 1 -3.04 -6.34 -2.41
N THR A 2 -3.40 -5.94 -1.19
CA THR A 2 -2.44 -5.64 -0.11
C THR A 2 -1.45 -6.77 0.16
N LEU A 3 -1.93 -8.01 0.28
CA LEU A 3 -1.06 -9.19 0.44
C LEU A 3 -0.01 -9.32 -0.70
N LEU A 4 -0.43 -9.14 -1.96
CA LEU A 4 0.49 -9.21 -3.11
C LEU A 4 1.55 -8.11 -3.04
N ASN A 5 1.15 -6.88 -2.73
CA ASN A 5 2.07 -5.77 -2.59
C ASN A 5 3.09 -6.00 -1.46
N ASN A 6 2.64 -6.51 -0.31
CA ASN A 6 3.50 -6.81 0.82
C ASN A 6 4.49 -7.93 0.45
N LEU A 7 4.05 -9.00 -0.23
CA LEU A 7 4.94 -10.06 -0.68
C LEU A 7 5.99 -9.57 -1.68
N LEU A 8 5.58 -8.81 -2.70
CA LEU A 8 6.49 -8.26 -3.72
C LEU A 8 7.48 -7.26 -3.12
N SER A 9 7.02 -6.37 -2.26
CA SER A 9 7.88 -5.39 -1.57
C SER A 9 8.84 -6.07 -0.61
N ALA A 10 8.38 -7.10 0.11
CA ALA A 10 9.24 -7.87 0.99
C ALA A 10 10.34 -8.60 0.21
N TRP A 11 10.00 -9.17 -0.95
CA TRP A 11 10.96 -9.81 -1.86
C TRP A 11 11.96 -8.82 -2.43
N TYR A 12 11.50 -7.63 -2.83
CA TYR A 12 12.37 -6.56 -3.30
C TYR A 12 13.42 -6.13 -2.27
N GLY A 13 13.03 -6.06 -0.99
CA GLY A 13 13.93 -5.65 0.10
C GLY A 13 14.99 -6.68 0.48
N LEU A 14 14.90 -7.92 -0.02
CA LEU A 14 15.84 -8.97 0.36
C LEU A 14 17.26 -8.58 -0.09
N PRO A 15 18.30 -8.89 0.71
CA PRO A 15 19.65 -8.38 0.48
C PRO A 15 20.27 -8.87 -0.84
N PHE A 16 19.82 -10.02 -1.35
CA PHE A 16 20.24 -10.50 -2.67
C PHE A 16 19.51 -9.78 -3.82
N VAL A 17 18.31 -9.23 -3.62
CA VAL A 17 17.57 -8.48 -4.65
C VAL A 17 17.97 -7.00 -4.63
N SER A 18 17.83 -6.34 -3.48
CA SER A 18 18.25 -4.96 -3.29
C SER A 18 19.07 -4.82 -2.00
N PRO A 19 20.38 -4.54 -2.10
CA PRO A 19 21.23 -4.30 -0.94
C PRO A 19 20.72 -3.12 -0.10
N ASN A 20 20.91 -3.20 1.23
CA ASN A 20 20.56 -2.16 2.21
C ASN A 20 19.06 -1.85 2.38
N ASN A 21 18.15 -2.63 1.78
CA ASN A 21 16.70 -2.44 1.88
C ASN A 21 16.01 -3.40 2.86
N ILE A 22 16.74 -3.99 3.82
CA ILE A 22 16.19 -5.00 4.74
C ILE A 22 14.98 -4.50 5.54
N LEU A 23 14.90 -3.20 5.83
CA LEU A 23 13.74 -2.59 6.49
C LEU A 23 12.45 -2.73 5.66
N VAL A 24 12.57 -2.69 4.32
CA VAL A 24 11.44 -2.95 3.42
C VAL A 24 10.96 -4.39 3.60
N THR A 25 11.87 -5.35 3.71
CA THR A 25 11.53 -6.76 3.98
C THR A 25 10.86 -6.95 5.32
N THR A 26 11.37 -6.37 6.40
CA THR A 26 10.84 -6.63 7.74
C THR A 26 9.41 -6.09 7.88
N ILE A 27 9.16 -4.86 7.45
CA ILE A 27 7.85 -4.21 7.56
C ILE A 27 6.82 -4.87 6.64
N ASN A 28 7.18 -5.11 5.37
CA ASN A 28 6.24 -5.73 4.43
C ASN A 28 6.05 -7.23 4.72
N GLY A 29 7.06 -7.91 5.26
CA GLY A 29 6.94 -9.29 5.74
C GLY A 29 5.96 -9.40 6.91
N ALA A 30 6.08 -8.51 7.91
CA ALA A 30 5.09 -8.43 8.99
C ALA A 30 3.68 -8.11 8.46
N GLY A 31 3.58 -7.17 7.51
CA GLY A 31 2.33 -6.87 6.83
C GLY A 31 1.74 -8.08 6.10
N ALA A 32 2.55 -8.88 5.41
CA ALA A 32 2.10 -10.10 4.73
C ALA A 32 1.58 -11.14 5.73
N VAL A 33 2.21 -11.29 6.89
CA VAL A 33 1.72 -12.17 7.97
C VAL A 33 0.36 -11.71 8.47
N ILE A 34 0.21 -10.43 8.78
CA ILE A 34 -1.06 -9.84 9.24
C ILE A 34 -2.17 -10.04 8.19
N GLU A 35 -1.89 -9.71 6.93
CA GLU A 35 -2.84 -9.90 5.82
C GLU A 35 -3.21 -11.37 5.62
N THR A 36 -2.27 -12.29 5.78
CA THR A 36 -2.54 -13.73 5.70
C THR A 36 -3.49 -14.16 6.81
N ILE A 37 -3.29 -13.68 8.05
CA ILE A 37 -4.20 -13.94 9.17
C ILE A 37 -5.61 -13.43 8.84
N TYR A 38 -5.75 -12.21 8.32
CA TYR A 38 -7.04 -11.67 7.90
C TYR A 38 -7.74 -12.53 6.84
N VAL A 39 -6.99 -12.97 5.82
CA VAL A 39 -7.54 -13.84 4.76
C VAL A 39 -7.95 -15.19 5.34
N LEU A 40 -7.17 -15.78 6.25
CA LEU A 40 -7.53 -17.05 6.88
C LEU A 40 -8.81 -16.95 7.72
N ILE A 41 -8.94 -15.90 8.54
CA ILE A 41 -10.17 -15.62 9.28
C ILE A 41 -11.35 -15.49 8.31
N PHE A 42 -11.20 -14.73 7.23
CA PHE A 42 -12.24 -14.60 6.20
C PHE A 42 -12.62 -15.96 5.61
N MET A 43 -11.64 -16.80 5.29
CA MET A 43 -11.86 -18.14 4.73
C MET A 43 -12.54 -19.09 5.71
N VAL A 44 -12.42 -18.88 7.03
CA VAL A 44 -13.15 -19.66 8.04
C VAL A 44 -14.62 -19.23 8.10
N TYR A 45 -14.88 -17.92 8.17
CA TYR A 45 -16.22 -17.40 8.53
C TYR A 45 -17.11 -17.00 7.34
N ALA A 46 -16.57 -16.78 6.13
CA ALA A 46 -17.37 -16.27 5.01
C ALA A 46 -18.37 -17.31 4.44
N PRO A 47 -19.44 -16.89 3.74
CA PRO A 47 -20.31 -17.80 2.99
C PRO A 47 -19.55 -18.54 1.87
N LYS A 48 -19.95 -19.79 1.55
CA LYS A 48 -19.26 -20.66 0.56
C LYS A 48 -18.98 -19.96 -0.79
N LYS A 49 -19.94 -19.18 -1.30
CA LYS A 49 -19.79 -18.44 -2.56
C LYS A 49 -18.65 -17.43 -2.51
N GLU A 50 -18.55 -16.66 -1.43
CA GLU A 50 -17.48 -15.67 -1.25
C GLU A 50 -16.13 -16.34 -0.97
N LYS A 51 -16.11 -17.48 -0.24
CA LYS A 51 -14.88 -18.28 -0.06
C LYS A 51 -14.28 -18.73 -1.38
N LEU A 52 -15.10 -19.21 -2.32
CA LEU A 52 -14.60 -19.65 -3.64
C LEU A 52 -14.00 -18.47 -4.42
N LYS A 53 -14.68 -17.31 -4.41
CA LYS A 53 -14.20 -16.10 -5.08
C LYS A 53 -12.87 -15.61 -4.49
N ILE A 54 -12.79 -15.49 -3.16
CA ILE A 54 -11.58 -15.02 -2.47
C ILE A 54 -10.47 -16.07 -2.55
N GLY A 55 -10.79 -17.36 -2.48
CA GLY A 55 -9.84 -18.45 -2.68
C GLY A 55 -9.21 -18.42 -4.07
N GLY A 56 -10.01 -18.22 -5.12
CA GLY A 56 -9.50 -18.04 -6.49
C GLY A 56 -8.60 -16.80 -6.62
N LEU A 57 -8.97 -15.68 -6.00
CA LEU A 57 -8.16 -14.47 -5.99
C LEU A 57 -6.84 -14.67 -5.22
N LEU A 58 -6.87 -15.40 -4.11
CA LEU A 58 -5.68 -15.74 -3.33
C LEU A 58 -4.73 -16.62 -4.15
N ALA A 59 -5.25 -17.64 -4.83
CA ALA A 59 -4.46 -18.49 -5.71
C ALA A 59 -3.78 -17.68 -6.82
N LEU A 60 -4.50 -16.73 -7.44
CA LEU A 60 -3.94 -15.81 -8.44
C LEU A 60 -2.84 -14.92 -7.86
N ILE A 61 -3.04 -14.37 -6.65
CA ILE A 61 -2.04 -13.54 -5.97
C ILE A 61 -0.76 -14.34 -5.71
N LEU A 62 -0.89 -15.56 -5.17
CA LEU A 62 0.24 -16.41 -4.88
C LEU A 62 0.95 -16.87 -6.16
N SER A 63 0.22 -17.15 -7.24
CA SER A 63 0.83 -17.52 -8.52
C SER A 63 1.60 -16.36 -9.14
N VAL A 64 1.07 -15.12 -9.08
CA VAL A 64 1.78 -13.93 -9.57
C VAL A 64 3.04 -13.68 -8.76
N PHE A 65 2.96 -13.76 -7.43
CA PHE A 65 4.12 -13.62 -6.57
C PHE A 65 5.18 -14.69 -6.86
N ALA A 66 4.78 -15.96 -6.94
CA ALA A 66 5.67 -17.07 -7.25
C ALA A 66 6.36 -16.89 -8.62
N ALA A 67 5.61 -16.49 -9.65
CA ALA A 67 6.18 -16.22 -10.97
C ALA A 67 7.26 -15.13 -10.92
N VAL A 68 6.99 -14.00 -10.26
CA VAL A 68 7.97 -12.91 -10.11
C VAL A 68 9.19 -13.38 -9.33
N ALA A 69 9.00 -14.10 -8.22
CA ALA A 69 10.08 -14.60 -7.37
C ALA A 69 10.98 -15.61 -8.11
N LEU A 70 10.38 -16.58 -8.81
CA LEU A 70 11.11 -17.61 -9.56
C LEU A 70 11.87 -17.02 -10.75
N VAL A 71 11.25 -16.14 -11.55
CA VAL A 71 11.93 -15.46 -12.67
C VAL A 71 13.07 -14.60 -12.15
N SER A 72 12.83 -13.84 -11.08
CA SER A 72 13.84 -13.01 -10.42
C SER A 72 15.04 -13.84 -9.94
N TYR A 73 14.79 -15.00 -9.33
CA TYR A 73 15.84 -15.82 -8.74
C TYR A 73 16.64 -16.62 -9.77
N PHE A 74 15.95 -17.26 -10.73
CA PHE A 74 16.59 -18.19 -11.67
C PHE A 74 17.04 -17.53 -12.98
N ALA A 75 16.33 -16.51 -13.47
CA ALA A 75 16.60 -15.94 -14.79
C ALA A 75 17.36 -14.60 -14.74
N LEU A 76 17.33 -13.88 -13.62
CA LEU A 76 17.88 -12.52 -13.51
C LEU A 76 18.99 -12.41 -12.47
N HIS A 77 19.99 -11.60 -12.78
CA HIS A 77 21.18 -11.41 -11.95
C HIS A 77 21.50 -9.92 -11.74
N GLY A 78 22.10 -9.60 -10.60
CA GLY A 78 22.59 -8.25 -10.28
C GLY A 78 21.53 -7.16 -10.46
N ASN A 79 21.88 -6.11 -11.20
CA ASN A 79 21.02 -4.94 -11.40
C ASN A 79 19.70 -5.26 -12.13
N MET A 80 19.71 -6.20 -13.08
CA MET A 80 18.49 -6.58 -13.81
C MET A 80 17.43 -7.16 -12.87
N ARG A 81 17.87 -7.97 -11.89
CA ARG A 81 17.00 -8.51 -10.85
C ARG A 81 16.41 -7.40 -9.98
N LYS A 82 17.24 -6.44 -9.55
CA LYS A 82 16.80 -5.28 -8.76
C LYS A 82 15.74 -4.48 -9.50
N VAL A 83 16.00 -4.10 -10.75
CA VAL A 83 15.08 -3.31 -11.57
C VAL A 83 13.76 -4.06 -11.81
N PHE A 84 13.81 -5.34 -12.18
CA PHE A 84 12.62 -6.14 -12.42
C PHE A 84 11.71 -6.23 -11.17
N CYS A 85 12.28 -6.59 -10.02
CA CYS A 85 11.52 -6.66 -8.77
C CYS A 85 11.03 -5.29 -8.30
N GLY A 86 11.86 -4.24 -8.47
CA GLY A 86 11.50 -2.87 -8.13
C GLY A 86 10.30 -2.38 -8.93
N VAL A 87 10.31 -2.57 -10.25
CA VAL A 87 9.17 -2.22 -11.13
C VAL A 87 7.91 -2.98 -10.72
N ALA A 88 8.01 -4.30 -10.51
CA ALA A 88 6.87 -5.10 -10.07
C ALA A 88 6.28 -4.58 -8.75
N ALA A 89 7.11 -4.35 -7.73
CA ALA A 89 6.67 -3.79 -6.45
C ALA A 89 6.01 -2.41 -6.62
N SER A 90 6.64 -1.50 -7.37
CA SER A 90 6.12 -0.15 -7.60
C SER A 90 4.77 -0.14 -8.33
N VAL A 91 4.58 -0.97 -9.36
CA VAL A 91 3.31 -1.05 -10.11
C VAL A 91 2.17 -1.48 -9.20
N PHE A 92 2.35 -2.55 -8.42
CA PHE A 92 1.30 -3.02 -7.52
C PHE A 92 1.05 -2.07 -6.34
N SER A 93 2.10 -1.39 -5.86
CA SER A 93 1.94 -0.30 -4.90
C SER A 93 1.08 0.83 -5.45
N ILE A 94 1.26 1.25 -6.71
CA ILE A 94 0.42 2.27 -7.36
C ILE A 94 -1.04 1.81 -7.47
N ILE A 95 -1.28 0.57 -7.91
CA ILE A 95 -2.63 0.02 -8.05
C ILE A 95 -3.41 0.06 -6.72
N MET A 96 -2.74 -0.17 -5.58
CA MET A 96 -3.38 -0.11 -4.27
C MET A 96 -4.00 1.25 -3.93
N TYR A 97 -3.51 2.35 -4.51
CA TYR A 97 -4.05 3.68 -4.26
C TYR A 97 -5.46 3.89 -4.85
N GLY A 98 -5.95 2.96 -5.68
CA GLY A 98 -7.34 2.99 -6.14
C GLY A 98 -8.34 3.04 -4.98
N SER A 99 -8.09 2.31 -3.87
CA SER A 99 -8.98 2.31 -2.71
C SER A 99 -9.01 3.68 -1.99
N PRO A 100 -7.88 4.26 -1.54
CA PRO A 100 -7.86 5.62 -1.00
C PRO A 100 -8.49 6.68 -1.92
N LEU A 101 -8.22 6.64 -3.23
CA LEU A 101 -8.82 7.57 -4.20
C LEU A 101 -10.35 7.44 -4.27
N SER A 102 -10.88 6.21 -4.15
CA SER A 102 -12.33 5.99 -4.08
C SER A 102 -12.97 6.60 -2.84
N ILE A 103 -12.29 6.53 -1.68
CA ILE A 103 -12.74 7.15 -0.43
C ILE A 103 -12.67 8.67 -0.53
N MET A 104 -11.63 9.24 -1.14
CA MET A 104 -11.56 10.68 -1.37
C MET A 104 -12.73 11.18 -2.22
N ARG A 105 -13.07 10.45 -3.28
CA ARG A 105 -14.24 10.77 -4.11
C ARG A 105 -15.53 10.75 -3.29
N LEU A 106 -15.66 9.80 -2.35
CA LEU A 106 -16.78 9.72 -1.43
C LEU A 106 -16.83 10.96 -0.53
N VAL A 107 -15.72 11.31 0.15
CA VAL A 107 -15.61 12.48 1.03
C VAL A 107 -15.99 13.78 0.31
N ILE A 108 -15.51 13.97 -0.93
CA ILE A 108 -15.84 15.16 -1.74
C ILE A 108 -17.34 15.23 -2.06
N LYS A 109 -17.94 14.08 -2.36
CA LYS A 109 -19.36 13.97 -2.75
C LYS A 109 -20.28 14.10 -1.54
N THR A 110 -19.94 13.48 -0.41
CA THR A 110 -20.75 13.49 0.81
C THR A 110 -20.49 14.70 1.69
N LYS A 111 -19.41 15.45 1.43
CA LYS A 111 -18.96 16.56 2.29
C LYS A 111 -18.84 16.10 3.76
N SER A 112 -18.31 14.90 3.96
CA SER A 112 -18.16 14.30 5.28
C SER A 112 -16.90 13.44 5.31
N VAL A 113 -16.14 13.56 6.39
CA VAL A 113 -14.89 12.82 6.65
C VAL A 113 -15.08 11.54 7.47
N GLU A 114 -16.33 11.08 7.65
CA GLU A 114 -16.67 9.89 8.45
C GLU A 114 -15.87 8.63 8.05
N TYR A 115 -15.66 8.43 6.75
CA TYR A 115 -14.93 7.28 6.20
C TYR A 115 -13.41 7.49 6.14
N MET A 116 -12.91 8.64 6.62
CA MET A 116 -11.51 9.04 6.48
C MET A 116 -10.98 9.65 7.79
N PRO A 117 -10.74 8.83 8.83
CA PRO A 117 -10.33 9.34 10.13
C PRO A 117 -8.99 10.08 10.05
N PHE A 118 -8.92 11.22 10.75
CA PHE A 118 -7.77 12.12 10.74
C PHE A 118 -6.47 11.43 11.15
N PHE A 119 -6.46 10.73 12.30
CA PHE A 119 -5.24 10.08 12.80
C PHE A 119 -4.71 9.01 11.84
N LEU A 120 -5.58 8.21 11.23
CA LEU A 120 -5.17 7.22 10.23
C LEU A 120 -4.46 7.89 9.05
N SER A 121 -4.97 9.03 8.62
CA SER A 121 -4.39 9.79 7.51
C SER A 121 -3.08 10.46 7.89
N LEU A 122 -2.97 10.99 9.12
CA LEU A 122 -1.73 11.55 9.66
C LEU A 122 -0.63 10.49 9.77
N PHE A 123 -0.91 9.30 10.32
CA PHE A 123 0.08 8.24 10.42
C PHE A 123 0.46 7.66 9.04
N CYS A 124 -0.50 7.55 8.11
CA CYS A 124 -0.21 7.17 6.73
C CYS A 124 0.71 8.18 6.02
N PHE A 125 0.51 9.47 6.29
CA PHE A 125 1.33 10.57 5.81
C PHE A 125 2.75 10.48 6.36
N LEU A 126 2.90 10.41 7.69
CA LEU A 126 4.21 10.30 8.36
C LEU A 126 4.97 9.06 7.85
N CYS A 127 4.29 7.92 7.78
CA CYS A 127 4.86 6.69 7.22
C CYS A 127 5.32 6.89 5.76
N GLY A 128 4.53 7.58 4.92
CA GLY A 128 4.92 7.92 3.55
C GLY A 128 6.17 8.81 3.48
N THR A 129 6.22 9.84 4.32
CA THR A 129 7.37 10.75 4.42
C THR A 129 8.63 10.01 4.88
N SER A 130 8.52 9.13 5.87
CA SER A 130 9.64 8.31 6.33
C SER A 130 10.19 7.40 5.23
N TRP A 131 9.32 6.73 4.46
CA TRP A 131 9.75 5.89 3.33
C TRP A 131 10.37 6.71 2.20
N PHE A 132 9.83 7.89 1.92
CA PHE A 132 10.40 8.81 0.93
C PHE A 132 11.82 9.24 1.32
N ILE A 133 12.01 9.69 2.56
CA ILE A 133 13.34 10.05 3.09
C ILE A 133 14.29 8.84 3.05
N PHE A 134 13.83 7.66 3.47
CA PHE A 134 14.61 6.44 3.43
C PHE A 134 15.05 6.09 2.00
N GLY A 135 14.15 6.17 1.01
CA GLY A 135 14.46 5.94 -0.40
C GLY A 135 15.46 6.96 -0.96
N LEU A 136 15.34 8.25 -0.60
CA LEU A 136 16.30 9.28 -1.00
C LEU A 136 17.70 9.03 -0.41
N LEU A 137 17.79 8.70 0.88
CA LEU A 137 19.05 8.38 1.55
C LEU A 137 19.71 7.14 0.97
N GLY A 138 18.92 6.10 0.66
CA GLY A 138 19.38 4.88 0.00
C GLY A 138 19.67 5.03 -1.50
N ARG A 139 19.39 6.20 -2.09
CA ARG A 139 19.43 6.45 -3.55
C ARG A 139 18.67 5.38 -4.34
N ASP A 140 17.55 4.93 -3.79
CA ASP A 140 16.75 3.86 -4.35
C ASP A 140 15.46 4.44 -4.93
N PRO A 141 15.37 4.60 -6.27
CA PRO A 141 14.22 5.23 -6.89
C PRO A 141 12.94 4.43 -6.65
N PHE A 142 13.00 3.09 -6.53
CA PHE A 142 11.84 2.23 -6.36
C PHE A 142 11.19 2.38 -4.98
N VAL A 143 12.01 2.64 -3.95
CA VAL A 143 11.52 2.98 -2.60
C VAL A 143 11.14 4.46 -2.52
N ALA A 144 11.85 5.32 -3.25
CA ALA A 144 11.61 6.75 -3.27
C ALA A 144 10.40 7.18 -4.12
N VAL A 145 9.88 6.34 -5.05
CA VAL A 145 8.95 6.76 -6.12
C VAL A 145 7.88 7.72 -5.61
N SER A 146 8.04 8.96 -6.06
CA SER A 146 7.44 10.20 -5.56
C SER A 146 5.94 10.35 -5.84
N ILE A 147 5.32 9.44 -6.60
CA ILE A 147 3.87 9.46 -6.90
C ILE A 147 3.05 9.11 -5.64
N HIS A 148 3.55 8.20 -4.81
CA HIS A 148 2.93 7.78 -3.56
C HIS A 148 2.90 8.88 -2.50
N TYR A 149 3.94 9.71 -2.48
CA TYR A 149 4.08 10.86 -1.60
C TYR A 149 3.10 11.98 -1.98
N LEU A 150 3.02 12.31 -3.28
CA LEU A 150 2.10 13.34 -3.77
C LEU A 150 0.64 12.97 -3.51
N ILE A 151 0.25 11.71 -3.74
CA ILE A 151 -1.12 11.25 -3.44
C ILE A 151 -1.41 11.34 -1.94
N LYS A 152 -0.48 10.93 -1.07
CA LYS A 152 -0.63 11.05 0.40
C LYS A 152 -0.72 12.50 0.87
N HIS A 153 0.01 13.43 0.26
CA HIS A 153 -0.09 14.87 0.51
C HIS A 153 -1.45 15.42 0.07
N ILE A 154 -1.91 15.10 -1.14
CA ILE A 154 -3.21 15.54 -1.66
C ILE A 154 -4.35 15.01 -0.78
N ILE A 155 -4.26 13.75 -0.34
CA ILE A 155 -5.16 13.11 0.63
C ILE A 155 -5.25 13.94 1.92
N LEU A 156 -4.10 14.28 2.53
CA LEU A 156 -4.07 15.02 3.79
C LEU A 156 -4.61 16.45 3.62
N ILE A 157 -4.26 17.13 2.53
CA ILE A 157 -4.74 18.49 2.23
C ILE A 157 -6.27 18.51 2.08
N ILE A 158 -6.85 17.60 1.31
CA ILE A 158 -8.30 17.52 1.13
C ILE A 158 -9.02 17.24 2.45
N LEU A 159 -8.45 16.38 3.29
CA LEU A 159 -8.97 16.08 4.62
C LEU A 159 -9.01 17.30 5.52
N ILE A 160 -7.90 18.05 5.54
CA ILE A 160 -7.78 19.29 6.32
C ILE A 160 -8.83 20.29 5.83
N VAL A 161 -8.89 20.56 4.52
CA VAL A 161 -9.84 21.52 3.94
C VAL A 161 -11.30 21.12 4.23
N THR A 162 -11.65 19.85 4.07
CA THR A 162 -13.03 19.38 4.28
C THR A 162 -13.40 19.40 5.76
N SER A 163 -12.50 18.97 6.66
CA SER A 163 -12.74 19.02 8.11
C SER A 163 -12.89 20.45 8.65
N PHE A 164 -12.12 21.41 8.11
CA PHE A 164 -12.29 22.82 8.46
C PHE A 164 -13.62 23.39 7.95
N THR A 165 -14.08 22.96 6.77
CA THR A 165 -15.38 23.37 6.23
C THR A 165 -16.53 22.84 7.10
N ASP A 166 -16.45 21.58 7.53
CA ASP A 166 -17.44 20.98 8.43
C ASP A 166 -17.46 21.69 9.79
N LEU A 167 -16.29 22.04 10.35
CA LEU A 167 -16.19 22.79 11.61
C LEU A 167 -16.80 24.20 11.49
N ILE A 168 -16.56 24.88 10.37
CA ILE A 168 -17.12 26.23 10.11
C ILE A 168 -18.64 26.14 10.00
N ILE A 169 -19.18 25.16 9.26
CA ILE A 169 -20.62 24.95 9.13
C ILE A 169 -21.26 24.63 10.49
N LEU A 170 -20.66 23.73 11.28
CA LEU A 170 -21.13 23.42 12.64
C LEU A 170 -21.06 24.63 13.59
N SER A 171 -20.07 25.50 13.43
CA SER A 171 -19.97 26.73 14.22
C SER A 171 -21.00 27.79 13.81
N ALA A 172 -21.35 27.86 12.52
CA ALA A 172 -22.33 28.81 11.98
C ALA A 172 -23.79 28.39 12.24
N VAL A 173 -24.07 27.10 12.45
CA VAL A 173 -25.40 26.59 12.82
C VAL A 173 -25.67 26.72 14.33
N LYS A 174 -24.63 26.91 15.15
CA LYS A 174 -24.72 27.07 16.61
C LYS A 174 -24.79 28.53 17.09
N THR A 175 -24.78 29.49 16.17
CA THR A 175 -24.98 30.93 16.43
C THR A 175 -26.32 31.39 15.91
#